data_AF-A0A6J7QY54-F1
#
_entry.id   AF-A0A6J7QY54-F1
#
_cell.length_a   1.000
_cell.length_b   1.000
_cell.length_c   1.000
_cell.angle_alpha   90.00
_cell.angle_beta   90.00
_cell.angle_gamma   90.00
#
_symmetry.space_group_name_H-M   'P 1'
#
loop_
_entity.id
_entity.type
_entity.pdbx_description
1 polymer ?
#
loop_
_entity_poly.entity_id
_entity_poly.type
_entity_poly.pdbx_seq_one_letter_code
_entity_poly.pdbx_strand_id
1 'polypeptide(L)'
;MITMIQQKAMAISESNNLARQAVRAFVTSPNEELALVRANQVIEIYRSTLSTSQLNSNKIELAISCAKYPCFSPGNMVIATISTGSNQIASATEYVDLWR
;
A
#
# COMPACT_ATOMS: atom_id res chain seq x y z
N MET A 1 -19.70 -14.81 16.71
CA MET A 1 -18.49 -15.65 16.52
C MET A 1 -18.07 -15.49 15.07
N ILE A 2 -16.92 -14.87 14.81
CA ILE A 2 -16.41 -14.67 13.44
C ILE A 2 -15.79 -15.99 12.99
N THR A 3 -16.21 -16.53 11.85
CA THR A 3 -15.65 -17.78 11.30
C THR A 3 -14.26 -17.53 10.72
N MET A 4 -13.39 -18.55 10.65
CA MET A 4 -12.05 -18.43 10.06
C MET A 4 -12.08 -17.87 8.61
N ILE A 5 -13.14 -18.19 7.85
CA ILE A 5 -13.37 -17.67 6.50
C ILE A 5 -13.56 -16.14 6.52
N GLN A 6 -14.37 -15.64 7.46
CA GLN A 6 -14.60 -14.21 7.62
C GLN A 6 -13.34 -13.46 8.04
N GLN A 7 -12.51 -14.04 8.92
CA GLN A 7 -11.23 -13.46 9.31
C GLN A 7 -10.27 -13.32 8.12
N LYS A 8 -10.15 -14.38 7.30
CA LYS A 8 -9.32 -14.36 6.10
C LYS A 8 -9.80 -13.32 5.08
N ALA A 9 -11.12 -13.24 4.86
CA ALA A 9 -11.71 -12.26 3.95
C ALA A 9 -11.45 -10.81 4.43
N MET A 10 -11.55 -10.57 5.73
CA MET A 10 -11.27 -9.26 6.34
C MET A 10 -9.81 -8.85 6.14
N ALA A 11 -8.86 -9.75 6.40
CA ALA A 11 -7.44 -9.50 6.17
C ALA A 11 -7.13 -9.17 4.69
N ILE A 12 -7.75 -9.88 3.74
CA ILE A 12 -7.60 -9.57 2.31
C ILE A 12 -8.13 -8.17 1.99
N SER A 13 -9.30 -7.81 2.52
CA SER A 13 -9.91 -6.49 2.31
C SER A 13 -9.03 -5.37 2.88
N GLU A 14 -8.52 -5.55 4.10
CA GLU A 14 -7.62 -4.60 4.75
C GLU A 14 -6.33 -4.39 3.94
N SER A 15 -5.67 -5.47 3.49
CA SER A 15 -4.46 -5.38 2.68
C SER A 15 -4.70 -4.65 1.35
N ASN A 16 -5.85 -4.88 0.69
CA ASN A 16 -6.22 -4.16 -0.53
C ASN A 16 -6.48 -2.66 -0.27
N ASN A 17 -7.16 -2.33 0.83
CA ASN A 17 -7.38 -0.94 1.22
C ASN A 17 -6.07 -0.24 1.57
N LEU A 18 -5.15 -0.93 2.23
CA LEU A 18 -3.82 -0.41 2.54
C LEU A 18 -3.02 -0.09 1.28
N ALA A 19 -3.02 -1.01 0.30
CA ALA A 19 -2.38 -0.79 -0.99
C ALA A 19 -2.94 0.46 -1.70
N ARG A 20 -4.28 0.63 -1.70
CA ARG A 20 -4.95 1.81 -2.28
C ARG A 20 -4.54 3.11 -1.60
N GLN A 21 -4.47 3.11 -0.27
CA GLN A 21 -4.06 4.30 0.48
C GLN A 21 -2.58 4.65 0.21
N ALA A 22 -1.71 3.64 0.17
CA ALA A 22 -0.28 3.83 -0.09
C ALA A 22 -0.04 4.40 -1.50
N VAL A 23 -0.64 3.82 -2.54
CA VAL A 23 -0.48 4.33 -3.91
C VAL A 23 -1.06 5.75 -4.06
N ARG A 24 -2.19 6.04 -3.41
CA ARG A 24 -2.79 7.39 -3.44
C ARG A 24 -1.89 8.42 -2.76
N ALA A 25 -1.32 8.08 -1.61
CA ALA A 25 -0.35 8.92 -0.93
C ALA A 25 0.89 9.17 -1.82
N PHE A 26 1.36 8.16 -2.54
CA PHE A 26 2.46 8.28 -3.48
C PHE A 26 2.13 9.25 -4.64
N VAL A 27 1.09 8.98 -5.43
CA VAL A 27 0.78 9.79 -6.63
C VAL A 27 0.36 11.22 -6.31
N THR A 28 -0.20 11.48 -5.13
CA THR A 28 -0.58 12.85 -4.71
C THR A 28 0.55 13.66 -4.08
N SER A 29 1.68 13.03 -3.76
CA SER A 29 2.86 13.71 -3.20
C SER A 29 3.50 14.64 -4.24
N PRO A 30 4.18 15.73 -3.84
CA PRO A 30 4.66 16.75 -4.79
C PRO A 30 5.86 16.30 -5.65
N ASN A 31 6.67 15.35 -5.15
CA ASN A 31 7.82 14.78 -5.85
C ASN A 31 8.08 13.35 -5.37
N GLU A 32 8.95 12.62 -6.08
CA GLU A 32 9.23 11.20 -5.82
C GLU A 32 9.90 10.94 -4.46
N GLU A 33 10.77 11.84 -4.01
CA GLU A 33 11.44 11.77 -2.70
C GLU A 33 10.42 11.75 -1.56
N LEU A 34 9.46 12.68 -1.57
CA LEU A 34 8.41 12.75 -0.57
C LEU A 34 7.33 11.68 -0.78
N ALA A 35 7.14 11.21 -2.01
CA ALA A 35 6.15 10.20 -2.36
C ALA A 35 6.40 8.88 -1.64
N LEU A 36 7.65 8.41 -1.68
CA LEU A 36 8.02 7.16 -1.02
C LEU A 36 7.90 7.30 0.51
N VAL A 37 8.30 8.44 1.07
CA VAL A 37 8.16 8.71 2.51
C VAL A 37 6.70 8.68 2.93
N ARG A 38 5.81 9.38 2.21
CA ARG A 38 4.38 9.43 2.52
C ARG A 38 3.67 8.09 2.33
N ALA A 39 4.05 7.32 1.31
CA ALA A 39 3.53 5.98 1.11
C ALA A 39 3.93 5.04 2.26
N ASN A 40 5.18 5.12 2.75
CA ASN A 40 5.63 4.38 3.92
C ASN A 40 4.94 4.85 5.22
N GLN A 41 4.68 6.15 5.38
CA GLN A 41 3.93 6.66 6.53
C GLN A 41 2.53 6.04 6.64
N VAL A 42 1.85 5.78 5.52
CA VAL A 42 0.56 5.05 5.53
C VAL A 42 0.73 3.65 6.14
N ILE A 43 1.83 2.96 5.82
CA ILE A 43 2.12 1.64 6.40
C ILE A 43 2.39 1.75 7.89
N GLU A 44 3.19 2.72 8.32
CA GLU A 44 3.48 2.93 9.75
C GLU A 44 2.24 3.28 10.56
N ILE A 45 1.34 4.11 10.01
CA ILE A 45 0.05 4.40 10.65
C ILE A 45 -0.78 3.12 10.78
N TYR A 46 -0.88 2.29 9.73
CA TYR A 46 -1.58 1.01 9.83
C TYR A 46 -0.92 0.07 10.85
N ARG A 47 0.41 -0.01 10.89
CA ARG A 47 1.13 -0.81 11.89
C ARG A 47 0.81 -0.35 13.31
N SER A 48 0.65 0.96 13.54
CA SER A 48 0.32 1.50 14.85
C SER A 48 -1.05 1.08 15.38
N THR A 49 -1.97 0.63 14.51
CA THR A 49 -3.30 0.13 14.92
C THR A 49 -3.31 -1.36 15.23
N LEU A 50 -2.24 -2.08 14.91
CA LEU A 50 -2.13 -3.53 15.14
C LEU A 50 -1.77 -3.84 16.58
N SER A 51 -2.31 -4.95 17.10
CA SER A 51 -1.87 -5.48 18.39
C SER A 51 -0.44 -6.02 18.33
N THR A 52 0.23 -6.12 19.49
CA THR A 52 1.59 -6.66 19.60
C THR A 52 1.73 -8.08 19.00
N SER A 53 0.69 -8.91 19.12
CA SER A 53 0.67 -10.26 18.53
C SER A 53 0.66 -10.22 16.98
N GLN A 54 -0.11 -9.30 16.40
CA GLN A 54 -0.17 -9.10 14.95
C GLN A 54 1.13 -8.51 14.40
N LEU A 55 1.76 -7.58 15.12
CA LEU A 55 3.03 -6.96 14.72
C LEU A 55 4.18 -7.98 14.62
N ASN A 56 4.22 -8.93 15.56
CA ASN A 56 5.23 -10.00 15.55
C ASN A 56 5.00 -11.05 14.46
N SER A 57 3.75 -11.21 14.02
CA SER A 57 3.36 -12.24 13.05
C SER A 57 3.33 -11.72 11.61
N ASN A 58 3.10 -10.41 11.41
CA ASN A 58 2.88 -9.80 10.11
C ASN A 58 3.99 -8.79 9.79
N LYS A 59 5.06 -9.27 9.14
CA LYS A 59 5.95 -8.37 8.39
C LYS A 59 5.16 -7.84 7.19
N ILE A 60 4.87 -6.54 7.19
CA ILE A 60 4.16 -5.86 6.10
C ILE A 60 5.21 -5.09 5.32
N GLU A 61 5.30 -5.34 4.03
CA GLU A 61 6.22 -4.63 3.14
C GLU A 61 5.43 -3.94 2.03
N LEU A 62 5.88 -2.75 1.66
CA LEU A 62 5.35 -1.98 0.55
C LEU A 62 6.40 -1.93 -0.56
N ALA A 63 5.99 -2.31 -1.76
CA ALA A 63 6.74 -2.09 -2.99
C ALA A 63 5.97 -1.13 -3.89
N ILE A 64 6.65 -0.12 -4.43
CA ILE A 64 6.09 0.78 -5.46
C ILE A 64 6.78 0.46 -6.78
N SER A 65 5.98 0.38 -7.85
CA SER A 65 6.46 0.24 -9.22
C SER A 65 5.70 1.20 -10.12
N CYS A 66 6.31 1.62 -11.23
CA CYS A 66 5.68 2.49 -12.21
C CYS A 66 5.98 2.00 -13.63
N ALA A 67 5.05 2.23 -14.56
CA ALA A 67 5.16 1.72 -15.91
C ALA A 67 6.30 2.38 -16.72
N LYS A 68 6.65 3.63 -16.38
CA LYS A 68 7.74 4.40 -16.99
C LYS A 68 8.51 5.16 -15.90
N TYR A 69 9.79 5.44 -16.14
CA TYR A 69 10.61 6.30 -15.28
C TYR A 69 10.89 7.64 -16.00
N PRO A 70 10.73 8.81 -15.34
CA PRO A 70 10.40 9.00 -13.92
C PRO A 70 8.95 8.63 -13.58
N CYS A 71 8.71 8.13 -12.36
CA CYS A 71 7.37 7.66 -11.99
C CYS A 71 6.31 8.77 -12.08
N PHE A 72 6.72 10.02 -11.90
CA PHE A 72 5.87 11.22 -11.86
C PHE A 72 5.53 11.82 -13.23
N SER A 73 5.84 11.12 -14.34
CA SER A 73 5.35 11.56 -15.65
C SER A 73 3.82 11.64 -15.68
N PRO A 74 3.23 12.68 -16.30
CA PRO A 74 1.78 12.83 -16.42
C PRO A 74 1.12 11.58 -17.03
N GLY A 75 0.05 11.09 -16.39
CA GLY A 75 -0.70 9.91 -16.85
C GLY A 75 0.04 8.58 -16.69
N ASN A 76 1.20 8.56 -16.03
CA ASN A 76 1.93 7.32 -15.78
C ASN A 76 1.18 6.45 -14.77
N MET A 77 1.24 5.13 -14.98
CA MET A 77 0.62 4.16 -14.10
C MET A 77 1.58 3.80 -12.97
N VAL A 78 1.10 3.89 -11.73
CA VAL A 78 1.83 3.52 -10.53
C VAL A 78 1.08 2.40 -9.81
N ILE A 79 1.80 1.38 -9.38
CA ILE A 79 1.28 0.21 -8.68
C ILE A 79 1.94 0.14 -7.31
N ALA A 80 1.13 0.11 -6.25
CA ALA A 80 1.59 -0.28 -4.92
C ALA A 80 1.25 -1.74 -4.67
N THR A 81 2.22 -2.50 -4.19
CA THR A 81 2.08 -3.90 -3.79
C THR A 81 2.39 -4.03 -2.31
N ILE A 82 1.44 -4.58 -1.57
CA ILE A 82 1.60 -4.94 -0.16
C ILE A 82 1.83 -6.45 -0.09
N SER A 83 2.92 -6.87 0.52
CA SER A 83 3.15 -8.25 0.90
C SER A 83 3.08 -8.39 2.41
N THR A 84 2.47 -9.48 2.88
CA THR A 84 2.53 -9.88 4.29
C THR A 84 3.28 -11.21 4.41
N GLY A 85 3.90 -11.46 5.56
CA GLY A 85 4.63 -12.71 5.86
C GLY A 85 3.82 -14.01 5.69
N SER A 86 2.50 -13.93 5.46
CA SER A 86 1.61 -15.07 5.18
C SER A 86 1.50 -15.44 3.69
N ASN A 87 2.40 -14.94 2.83
CA ASN A 87 2.31 -15.00 1.36
C ASN A 87 1.05 -14.34 0.77
N GLN A 88 0.36 -13.49 1.54
CA GLN A 88 -0.72 -12.68 1.01
C GLN A 88 -0.13 -11.46 0.31
N ILE A 89 -0.52 -11.29 -0.95
CA ILE A 89 -0.15 -10.14 -1.79
C ILE A 89 -1.43 -9.39 -2.12
N ALA A 90 -1.43 -8.08 -1.88
CA ALA A 90 -2.46 -7.16 -2.31
C ALA A 90 -1.82 -6.08 -3.19
N SER A 91 -2.56 -5.56 -4.17
CA SER A 91 -2.03 -4.50 -5.03
C SER A 91 -3.11 -3.52 -5.42
N ALA A 92 -2.70 -2.28 -5.63
CA ALA A 92 -3.55 -1.21 -6.11
C ALA A 92 -2.82 -0.38 -7.14
N THR A 93 -3.59 0.12 -8.11
CA THR A 93 -3.08 0.92 -9.23
C THR A 93 -3.74 2.29 -9.18
N GLU A 94 -2.93 3.33 -9.38
CA GLU A 94 -3.37 4.70 -9.60
C GLU A 94 -2.57 5.34 -10.73
N TYR A 95 -3.06 6.47 -11.24
CA TYR A 95 -2.41 7.23 -12.29
C TYR A 95 -1.94 8.58 -11.75
N VAL A 96 -0.78 9.03 -12.22
CA VAL A 96 -0.31 10.39 -11.95
C VAL A 96 -1.19 11.38 -12.70
N ASP A 97 -1.56 12.48 -12.02
CA ASP A 97 -2.39 13.53 -12.60
C ASP A 97 -1.79 14.06 -13.92
N LEU A 98 -2.63 14.31 -14.90
CA LEU A 98 -2.26 14.84 -16.21
C LEU A 98 -1.86 16.31 -16.15
N TRP A 99 -2.29 17.03 -15.12
CA TRP A 99 -2.09 18.48 -14.96
C TRP A 99 -0.95 18.84 -14.00
N ARG A 100 -0.17 17.85 -13.56
CA ARG A 100 1.00 18.04 -12.70
C ARG A 100 2.19 18.61 -13.48
#